data_AF-A0A9D0Z2V1-F1
#
_entry.id   AF-A0A9D0Z2V1-F1
#
_cell.length_a   1.000
_cell.length_b   1.000
_cell.length_c   1.000
_cell.angle_alpha   90.00
_cell.angle_beta   90.00
_cell.angle_gamma   90.00
#
_symmetry.space_group_name_H-M   'P 1'
#
loop_
_entity.id
_entity.type
_entity.pdbx_description
1 polymer ?
#
loop_
_entity_poly.entity_id
_entity_poly.type
_entity_poly.pdbx_seq_one_letter_code
_entity_poly.pdbx_strand_id
1 'polypeptide(L)'
;MHMKPIRLKNLYETHCKDIPHEPGVYFVMASAHMEISFFAAPGNTGATGYDVKVLEKKYACCGNKNLLYIGKAAGKRGLRQRILQYMKYGWQEGVNHKGGRAIWQIAGAENLLLTWEVCQNAAAREHQLLAEFKNQNGTYPLANWRG
;
A
#
# COMPACT_ATOMS: atom_id res chain seq x y z
N MET A 1 15.63 -7.30 -14.31
CA MET A 1 15.07 -8.47 -13.62
C MET A 1 13.73 -8.07 -13.03
N HIS A 2 12.61 -8.46 -13.64
CA HIS A 2 11.29 -8.21 -13.06
C HIS A 2 11.11 -9.15 -11.87
N MET A 3 11.20 -8.63 -10.65
CA MET A 3 10.83 -9.41 -9.46
C MET A 3 9.33 -9.65 -9.47
N LYS A 4 8.94 -10.92 -9.27
CA LYS A 4 7.55 -11.29 -9.11
C LYS A 4 6.99 -10.61 -7.85
N PRO A 5 5.77 -10.04 -7.90
CA PRO A 5 5.12 -9.51 -6.71
C PRO A 5 4.98 -10.58 -5.62
N ILE A 6 5.14 -10.18 -4.37
CA ILE A 6 5.10 -11.06 -3.19
C ILE A 6 3.81 -10.80 -2.41
N ARG A 7 3.15 -11.84 -1.91
CA ARG A 7 1.96 -11.67 -1.06
C ARG A 7 2.32 -10.95 0.24
N LEU A 8 1.43 -10.10 0.74
CA LEU A 8 1.64 -9.38 2.02
C LEU A 8 1.85 -10.36 3.17
N LYS A 9 1.10 -11.48 3.20
CA LYS A 9 1.29 -12.56 4.18
C LYS A 9 2.73 -13.08 4.20
N ASN A 10 3.30 -13.37 3.03
CA ASN A 10 4.66 -13.89 2.92
C ASN A 10 5.70 -12.85 3.37
N LEU A 11 5.47 -11.56 3.07
CA LEU A 11 6.35 -10.47 3.53
C LEU A 11 6.33 -10.33 5.05
N TYR A 12 5.16 -10.49 5.67
CA TYR A 12 5.01 -10.48 7.11
C TYR A 12 5.73 -11.66 7.77
N GLU A 13 5.45 -12.89 7.33
CA GLU A 13 6.04 -14.13 7.87
C GLU A 13 7.57 -14.18 7.73
N THR A 14 8.11 -13.61 6.66
CA THR A 14 9.56 -13.59 6.41
C THR A 14 10.26 -12.37 6.99
N HIS A 15 9.55 -11.50 7.72
CA HIS A 15 10.05 -10.22 8.22
C HIS A 15 10.74 -9.39 7.12
N CYS A 16 10.17 -9.42 5.91
CA CYS A 16 10.64 -8.70 4.73
C CYS A 16 12.12 -8.97 4.41
N LYS A 17 12.63 -10.18 4.67
CA LYS A 17 14.07 -10.50 4.56
C LYS A 17 14.64 -10.30 3.15
N ASP A 18 13.83 -10.49 2.12
CA ASP A 18 14.22 -10.41 0.71
C ASP A 18 14.03 -8.99 0.13
N ILE A 19 13.59 -8.03 0.94
CA ILE A 19 13.42 -6.63 0.54
C ILE A 19 14.76 -5.88 0.69
N PRO A 20 15.20 -5.11 -0.32
CA PRO A 20 16.41 -4.29 -0.24
C PRO A 20 16.37 -3.23 0.85
N HIS A 21 17.55 -2.80 1.30
CA HIS A 21 17.72 -1.73 2.30
C HIS A 21 17.78 -0.33 1.67
N GLU A 22 17.82 -0.27 0.34
CA GLU A 22 17.91 0.94 -0.46
C GLU A 22 16.61 1.75 -0.41
N PRO A 23 16.68 3.08 -0.65
CA PRO A 23 15.51 3.89 -0.87
C PRO A 23 14.71 3.41 -2.10
N GLY A 24 13.40 3.66 -2.08
CA GLY A 24 12.57 3.29 -3.22
C GLY A 24 11.09 3.54 -3.02
N VAL A 25 10.31 3.13 -4.00
CA VAL A 25 8.84 3.12 -3.94
C VAL A 25 8.33 1.68 -3.96
N TYR A 26 7.16 1.46 -3.38
CA TYR A 26 6.51 0.15 -3.37
C TYR A 26 5.04 0.28 -3.74
N PHE A 27 4.50 -0.79 -4.30
CA PHE A 27 3.19 -0.83 -4.93
C PHE A 27 2.41 -1.98 -4.32
N VAL A 28 1.19 -1.72 -3.85
CA VAL A 28 0.25 -2.77 -3.41
C VAL A 28 -0.81 -2.94 -4.47
N MET A 29 -1.03 -4.18 -4.90
CA MET A 29 -1.91 -4.52 -6.00
C MET A 29 -2.88 -5.63 -5.61
N ALA A 30 -4.08 -5.60 -6.19
CA ALA A 30 -5.00 -6.73 -6.17
C ALA A 30 -4.35 -7.95 -6.85
N SER A 31 -4.57 -9.13 -6.28
CA SER A 31 -4.22 -10.38 -6.98
C SER A 31 -5.22 -10.67 -8.09
N ALA A 32 -4.83 -11.48 -9.08
CA ALA A 32 -5.74 -11.87 -10.15
C ALA A 32 -7.00 -12.52 -9.56
N HIS A 33 -8.17 -12.09 -10.01
CA HIS A 33 -9.49 -12.58 -9.58
C HIS A 33 -9.90 -12.25 -8.13
N MET A 34 -9.13 -11.42 -7.41
CA MET A 34 -9.55 -10.96 -6.10
C MET A 34 -10.64 -9.89 -6.21
N GLU A 35 -11.80 -10.14 -5.61
CA GLU A 35 -12.83 -9.12 -5.43
C GLU A 35 -12.46 -8.21 -4.26
N ILE A 36 -12.57 -6.90 -4.47
CA ILE A 36 -12.26 -5.90 -3.44
C ILE A 36 -13.57 -5.50 -2.76
N SER A 37 -13.69 -5.90 -1.50
CA SER A 37 -14.75 -5.47 -0.58
C SER A 37 -14.14 -4.91 0.70
N PHE A 38 -14.87 -4.04 1.39
CA PHE A 38 -14.35 -3.30 2.54
C PHE A 38 -15.10 -3.63 3.83
N PHE A 39 -14.40 -3.61 4.95
CA PHE A 39 -14.98 -3.68 6.28
C PHE A 39 -14.58 -2.47 7.14
N ALA A 40 -15.38 -2.19 8.17
CA ALA A 40 -15.08 -1.15 9.14
C ALA A 40 -13.77 -1.48 9.87
N ALA A 41 -12.84 -0.53 9.94
CA ALA A 41 -11.60 -0.77 10.69
C ALA A 41 -11.94 -1.01 12.17
N PRO A 42 -11.30 -1.98 12.84
CA PRO A 42 -11.42 -2.12 14.29
C PRO A 42 -10.92 -0.83 14.97
N GLY A 43 -11.74 -0.26 15.85
CA GLY A 43 -11.53 1.07 16.45
C GLY A 43 -10.28 1.23 17.33
N ASN A 44 -9.46 0.19 17.48
CA ASN A 44 -8.30 0.15 18.38
C ASN A 44 -6.94 0.31 17.69
N THR A 45 -6.89 0.58 16.39
CA THR A 45 -5.64 0.98 15.73
C THR A 45 -5.50 2.50 15.86
N GLY A 46 -4.33 3.01 16.25
CA GLY A 46 -4.07 4.45 16.55
C GLY A 46 -4.28 5.48 15.41
N ALA A 47 -5.07 5.14 14.40
CA ALA A 47 -5.67 6.03 13.42
C ALA A 47 -7.07 5.53 13.06
N THR A 48 -8.07 6.41 13.07
CA THR A 48 -9.43 6.11 12.63
C THR A 48 -9.39 5.57 11.19
N GLY A 49 -10.06 4.44 10.99
CA GLY A 49 -10.32 3.90 9.66
C GLY A 49 -11.16 4.85 8.81
N TYR A 50 -11.23 4.56 7.52
CA TYR A 50 -12.13 5.26 6.61
C TYR A 50 -13.53 4.67 6.69
N ASP A 51 -14.54 5.50 6.48
CA ASP A 51 -15.91 5.05 6.25
C ASP A 51 -15.95 4.13 5.02
N VAL A 52 -16.64 3.00 5.12
CA VAL A 52 -16.75 2.00 4.06
C VAL A 52 -17.33 2.62 2.77
N LYS A 53 -18.35 3.47 2.86
CA LYS A 53 -18.97 4.12 1.70
C LYS A 53 -18.00 5.08 1.01
N VAL A 54 -17.10 5.71 1.77
CA VAL A 54 -16.05 6.57 1.22
C VAL A 54 -15.02 5.74 0.44
N LEU A 55 -14.64 4.56 0.95
CA LEU A 55 -13.76 3.63 0.25
C LEU A 55 -14.41 3.08 -1.03
N GLU A 56 -15.66 2.62 -0.93
CA GLU A 56 -16.44 2.10 -2.06
C GLU A 56 -16.58 3.15 -3.17
N LYS A 57 -16.97 4.38 -2.83
CA LYS A 57 -17.10 5.48 -3.78
C LYS A 57 -15.76 5.79 -4.46
N LYS A 58 -14.68 5.95 -3.69
CA LYS A 58 -13.36 6.22 -4.26
C LYS A 58 -12.91 5.07 -5.17
N TYR A 59 -13.09 3.83 -4.72
CA TYR A 59 -12.77 2.66 -5.51
C TYR A 59 -13.55 2.69 -6.80
N ALA A 60 -14.89 2.81 -6.76
CA ALA A 60 -15.80 2.85 -7.91
C ALA A 60 -15.42 3.92 -8.96
N CYS A 61 -15.02 5.12 -8.54
CA CYS A 61 -14.60 6.20 -9.44
C CYS A 61 -13.20 6.02 -10.05
N CYS A 62 -12.41 5.04 -9.62
CA CYS A 62 -11.04 4.84 -10.12
C CYS A 62 -11.02 4.02 -11.41
N GLY A 63 -10.35 4.53 -12.46
CA GLY A 63 -10.16 3.84 -13.73
C GLY A 63 -9.33 2.56 -13.63
N ASN A 64 -8.37 2.51 -12.69
CA ASN A 64 -7.54 1.34 -12.43
C ASN A 64 -7.88 0.75 -11.04
N LYS A 65 -8.37 -0.49 -11.05
CA LYS A 65 -8.77 -1.23 -9.85
C LYS A 65 -7.67 -2.15 -9.31
N ASN A 66 -6.59 -2.32 -10.07
CA ASN A 66 -5.53 -3.28 -9.76
C ASN A 66 -4.46 -2.65 -8.86
N LEU A 67 -4.02 -1.42 -9.12
CA LEU A 67 -3.03 -0.72 -8.29
C LEU A 67 -3.73 0.06 -7.18
N LEU A 68 -3.59 -0.40 -5.94
CA LEU A 68 -4.37 0.07 -4.80
C LEU A 68 -3.61 1.06 -3.92
N TYR A 69 -2.28 0.98 -3.88
CA TYR A 69 -1.44 1.86 -3.09
C TYR A 69 -0.06 2.03 -3.71
N ILE A 70 0.45 3.26 -3.68
CA ILE A 70 1.86 3.60 -3.93
C ILE A 70 2.42 4.19 -2.65
N GLY A 71 3.42 3.53 -2.08
CA GLY A 71 4.15 3.98 -0.91
C GLY A 71 5.59 4.36 -1.25
N LYS A 72 6.18 5.22 -0.42
CA LYS A 72 7.59 5.61 -0.52
C LYS A 72 8.40 5.22 0.70
N ALA A 73 9.66 4.93 0.48
CA ALA A 73 10.68 4.65 1.47
C ALA A 73 11.88 5.60 1.28
N ALA A 74 11.76 6.82 1.80
CA ALA A 74 12.79 7.87 1.71
C ALA A 74 13.64 8.01 2.99
N GLY A 75 13.42 7.15 4.00
CA GLY A 75 14.15 7.18 5.27
C GLY A 75 15.48 6.44 5.20
N LYS A 76 16.34 6.65 6.21
CA LYS A 76 17.71 6.09 6.27
C LYS A 76 17.80 4.56 6.15
N ARG A 77 16.76 3.80 6.51
CA ARG A 77 16.76 2.32 6.42
C ARG A 77 15.92 1.78 5.26
N GLY A 78 15.54 2.67 4.32
CA GLY A 78 14.97 2.34 3.01
C GLY A 78 13.74 1.41 3.01
N LEU A 79 13.61 0.67 1.91
CA LEU A 79 12.44 -0.15 1.59
C LEU A 79 12.14 -1.19 2.66
N ARG A 80 13.13 -1.99 3.09
CA ARG A 80 12.92 -3.07 4.07
C ARG A 80 12.31 -2.57 5.37
N GLN A 81 12.87 -1.51 5.95
CA GLN A 81 12.32 -0.95 7.19
C GLN A 81 10.89 -0.43 6.98
N ARG A 82 10.66 0.29 5.88
CA ARG A 82 9.37 0.92 5.63
C ARG A 82 8.26 -0.11 5.39
N ILE A 83 8.55 -1.13 4.58
CA ILE A 83 7.61 -2.22 4.29
C ILE A 83 7.38 -3.06 5.55
N LEU A 84 8.41 -3.33 6.37
CA LEU A 84 8.22 -4.02 7.66
C LEU A 84 7.30 -3.24 8.61
N GLN A 85 7.45 -1.91 8.71
CA GLN A 85 6.54 -1.07 9.48
C GLN A 85 5.10 -1.12 8.94
N TYR A 86 4.96 -1.17 7.62
CA TYR A 86 3.67 -1.28 6.96
C TYR A 86 3.01 -2.64 7.25
N MET A 87 3.75 -3.75 7.20
CA MET A 87 3.26 -5.09 7.56
C MET A 87 2.85 -5.15 9.03
N LYS A 88 3.70 -4.66 9.95
CA LYS A 88 3.38 -4.60 11.39
C LYS A 88 2.12 -3.79 11.69
N TYR A 89 1.88 -2.72 10.95
CA TYR A 89 0.64 -1.95 11.09
C TYR A 89 -0.59 -2.79 10.71
N GLY A 90 -0.53 -3.52 9.59
CA GLY A 90 -1.62 -4.39 9.16
C GLY A 90 -1.96 -5.50 10.14
N TRP A 91 -0.94 -6.08 10.77
CA TRP A 91 -1.08 -7.12 11.79
C TRP A 91 -1.30 -6.59 13.21
N GLN A 92 -1.55 -5.30 13.38
CA GLN A 92 -1.80 -4.65 14.67
C GLN A 92 -0.61 -4.76 15.67
N GLU A 93 0.61 -4.94 15.18
CA GLU A 93 1.85 -4.98 15.96
C GLU A 93 2.57 -3.62 16.02
N GLY A 94 2.00 -2.58 15.43
CA GLY A 94 2.61 -1.25 15.44
C GLY A 94 1.66 -0.13 14.98
N VAL A 95 1.84 1.07 15.54
CA VAL A 95 0.98 2.23 15.29
C VAL A 95 1.60 3.28 14.34
N ASN A 96 2.87 3.12 13.98
CA ASN A 96 3.68 4.16 13.33
C ASN A 96 3.57 4.23 11.80
N HIS A 97 2.50 3.71 11.18
CA HIS A 97 2.32 3.73 9.72
C HIS A 97 0.88 4.06 9.28
N LYS A 98 0.49 5.34 9.34
CA LYS A 98 -0.87 5.79 8.96
C LYS A 98 -1.15 5.81 7.46
N GLY A 99 -0.11 5.90 6.63
CA GLY A 99 -0.22 5.89 5.16
C GLY A 99 -0.61 4.51 4.65
N GLY A 100 -1.48 4.44 3.63
CA GLY A 100 -1.92 3.16 3.06
C GLY A 100 -2.89 2.37 3.96
N ARG A 101 -3.38 2.92 5.07
CA ARG A 101 -4.20 2.19 6.05
C ARG A 101 -5.52 1.64 5.49
N ALA A 102 -6.04 2.23 4.43
CA ALA A 102 -7.24 1.72 3.74
C ALA A 102 -7.03 0.33 3.11
N ILE A 103 -5.79 -0.07 2.83
CA ILE A 103 -5.48 -1.44 2.38
C ILE A 103 -5.92 -2.47 3.42
N TRP A 104 -5.73 -2.17 4.70
CA TRP A 104 -6.06 -3.09 5.79
C TRP A 104 -7.56 -3.12 6.12
N GLN A 105 -8.39 -2.38 5.38
CA GLN A 105 -9.84 -2.49 5.40
C GLN A 105 -10.38 -3.36 4.25
N ILE A 106 -9.52 -3.93 3.41
CA ILE A 106 -9.90 -4.85 2.33
C ILE A 106 -10.03 -6.26 2.89
N ALA A 107 -11.15 -6.94 2.61
CA ALA A 107 -11.31 -8.35 2.96
C ALA A 107 -10.21 -9.20 2.30
N GLY A 108 -9.47 -9.97 3.10
CA GLY A 108 -8.36 -10.78 2.62
C GLY A 108 -7.12 -9.97 2.21
N ALA A 109 -6.89 -8.79 2.80
CA ALA A 109 -5.75 -7.91 2.50
C ALA A 109 -4.39 -8.62 2.51
N GLU A 110 -4.22 -9.68 3.31
CA GLU A 110 -3.01 -10.50 3.38
C GLU A 110 -2.66 -11.19 2.04
N ASN A 111 -3.65 -11.36 1.15
CA ASN A 111 -3.50 -11.96 -0.17
C ASN A 111 -3.15 -10.94 -1.28
N LEU A 112 -3.11 -9.65 -0.95
CA LEU A 112 -2.65 -8.62 -1.87
C LEU A 112 -1.17 -8.80 -2.17
N LEU A 113 -0.76 -8.26 -3.31
CA LEU A 113 0.60 -8.38 -3.83
C LEU A 113 1.36 -7.09 -3.61
N LEU A 114 2.65 -7.19 -3.28
CA LEU A 114 3.57 -6.06 -3.19
C LEU A 114 4.77 -6.28 -4.10
N THR A 115 5.11 -5.23 -4.84
CA THR A 115 6.38 -5.10 -5.57
C THR A 115 7.02 -3.75 -5.28
N TRP A 116 8.27 -3.55 -5.67
CA TRP A 116 9.01 -2.33 -5.40
C TRP A 116 9.95 -1.94 -6.54
N GLU A 117 10.33 -0.67 -6.55
CA GLU A 117 11.32 -0.07 -7.43
C GLU A 117 12.35 0.65 -6.54
N VAL A 118 13.62 0.22 -6.62
CA VAL A 118 14.73 0.92 -5.96
C VAL A 118 14.99 2.22 -6.71
N CYS A 119 15.00 3.35 -5.98
CA CYS A 119 15.31 4.66 -6.55
C CYS A 119 15.79 5.61 -5.45
N GLN A 120 16.79 6.44 -5.74
CA GLN A 120 17.38 7.35 -4.74
C GLN A 120 16.39 8.41 -4.26
N ASN A 121 15.66 9.06 -5.17
CA ASN A 121 14.68 10.10 -4.83
C ASN A 121 13.25 9.54 -4.74
N ALA A 122 13.03 8.65 -3.78
CA ALA A 122 11.75 7.98 -3.57
C ALA A 122 10.56 8.93 -3.38
N ALA A 123 10.79 10.12 -2.80
CA ALA A 123 9.74 11.11 -2.59
C ALA A 123 9.29 11.77 -3.90
N ALA A 124 10.24 12.19 -4.76
CA ALA A 124 9.92 12.73 -6.07
C ALA A 124 9.29 11.65 -6.96
N ARG A 125 9.82 10.42 -6.92
CA ARG A 125 9.31 9.29 -7.70
C ARG A 125 7.87 8.93 -7.34
N GLU A 126 7.53 8.84 -6.05
CA GLU A 126 6.16 8.61 -5.61
C GLU A 126 5.22 9.75 -6.03
N HIS A 127 5.68 11.00 -5.95
CA HIS A 127 4.87 12.13 -6.40
C HIS A 127 4.56 12.05 -7.89
N GLN A 128 5.57 11.77 -8.72
CA GLN A 128 5.42 11.60 -10.15
C GLN A 128 4.42 10.47 -10.47
N LEU A 129 4.62 9.28 -9.90
CA LEU A 129 3.76 8.12 -10.14
C LEU A 129 2.31 8.37 -9.72
N LEU A 130 2.09 9.09 -8.62
CA LEU A 130 0.74 9.46 -8.18
C LEU A 130 0.08 10.48 -9.11
N ALA A 131 0.84 11.45 -9.63
CA ALA A 131 0.33 12.43 -10.59
C ALA A 131 -0.05 11.75 -11.91
N GLU A 132 0.82 10.89 -12.43
CA GLU A 132 0.56 10.08 -13.63
C GLU A 132 -0.67 9.19 -13.45
N PHE A 133 -0.76 8.46 -12.32
CA PHE A 133 -1.90 7.62 -12.02
C PHE A 133 -3.20 8.42 -11.96
N LYS A 134 -3.21 9.57 -11.27
CA LYS A 134 -4.40 10.42 -11.19
C LYS A 134 -4.83 10.94 -12.56
N ASN A 135 -3.88 11.37 -13.38
CA ASN A 135 -4.18 11.86 -14.73
C ASN A 135 -4.84 10.78 -15.60
N GLN A 136 -4.40 9.53 -15.47
CA GLN A 136 -4.93 8.40 -16.25
C GLN A 136 -6.24 7.83 -15.68
N ASN A 137 -6.45 7.90 -14.36
CA ASN A 137 -7.50 7.15 -13.67
C ASN A 137 -8.53 8.03 -12.93
N GLY A 138 -8.44 9.36 -13.06
CA GLY A 138 -9.33 10.35 -12.46
C GLY A 138 -9.12 10.60 -10.96
N THR A 139 -8.59 9.63 -10.22
CA THR A 139 -8.30 9.72 -8.79
C THR A 139 -6.96 9.05 -8.45
N TYR A 140 -6.43 9.33 -7.26
CA TYR A 140 -5.30 8.58 -6.71
C TYR A 140 -5.71 7.13 -6.40
N PRO A 141 -4.75 6.18 -6.32
CA PRO A 141 -5.02 4.81 -5.88
C PRO A 141 -5.84 4.78 -4.60
N LEU A 142 -6.63 3.71 -4.41
CA LEU A 142 -7.56 3.54 -3.29
C LEU A 142 -7.01 4.04 -1.93
N ALA A 143 -5.78 3.63 -1.58
CA ALA A 143 -5.20 3.93 -0.28
C ALA A 143 -4.28 5.16 -0.25
N ASN A 144 -4.16 5.89 -1.37
CA ASN A 144 -3.51 7.18 -1.44
C ASN A 144 -4.54 8.31 -1.31
N TRP A 145 -4.34 9.15 -0.29
CA TRP A 145 -5.15 10.32 0.01
C TRP A 145 -4.26 11.56 -0.04
N ARG A 146 -4.69 12.58 -0.77
CA ARG A 146 -4.14 13.93 -0.64
C ARG A 146 -5.28 14.82 -0.16
N GLY A 147 -5.00 15.61 0.88
CA GLY A 147 -5.85 16.73 1.27
C GLY A 147 -5.83 17.80 0.20
#